data_AF-A0A3S2D8M9-F1
#
_entry.id   AF-A0A3S2D8M9-F1
#
_cell.length_a   1.000
_cell.length_b   1.000
_cell.length_c   1.000
_cell.angle_alpha   90.00
_cell.angle_beta   90.00
_cell.angle_gamma   90.00
#
_symmetry.space_group_name_H-M   'P 1'
#
loop_
_entity.id
_entity.type
_entity.pdbx_description
1 polymer ?
#
loop_
_entity_poly.entity_id
_entity_poly.type
_entity_poly.pdbx_seq_one_letter_code
_entity_poly.pdbx_strand_id
1 'polypeptide(L)'
;MDLIFSAEGRSWPLRLTGDAERTRRALLSALPMRLQLHTPKIAGSHIYWHAPFVEDIEGATHVLSATAGAFIYWPVRQFLEITFAPLQAENAEITVLGHLDAPVEGIAELAAALKRDQGRRVLEGTLVRSDGGVSEPSPPSSLPQDIIAARKALWVSCPADISRVTASRAIMH
;
A
#
# COMPACT_ATOMS: atom_id res chain seq x y z
N MET A 1 17.33 -6.19 4.65
CA MET A 1 16.12 -6.98 4.93
C MET A 1 15.15 -6.64 3.82
N ASP A 2 14.72 -7.64 3.08
CA ASP A 2 14.07 -7.42 1.79
C ASP A 2 12.62 -7.94 1.85
N LEU A 3 11.74 -7.26 1.14
CA LEU A 3 10.34 -7.64 0.96
C LEU A 3 10.12 -8.05 -0.49
N ILE A 4 9.13 -8.89 -0.73
CA ILE A 4 8.65 -9.21 -2.07
C ILE A 4 7.24 -8.68 -2.20
N PHE A 5 7.06 -7.73 -3.12
CA PHE A 5 5.76 -7.28 -3.59
C PHE A 5 5.36 -8.12 -4.80
N SER A 6 4.18 -8.71 -4.80
CA SER A 6 3.67 -9.49 -5.93
C SER A 6 2.28 -9.06 -6.33
N ALA A 7 2.03 -8.94 -7.63
CA ALA A 7 0.72 -8.64 -8.21
C ALA A 7 0.66 -9.11 -9.67
N GLU A 8 -0.51 -9.51 -10.15
CA GLU A 8 -0.74 -9.91 -11.55
C GLU A 8 0.27 -10.96 -12.06
N GLY A 9 0.62 -11.93 -11.21
CA GLY A 9 1.58 -13.00 -11.54
C GLY A 9 3.05 -12.57 -11.64
N ARG A 10 3.37 -11.33 -11.26
CA ARG A 10 4.72 -10.78 -11.22
C ARG A 10 5.15 -10.49 -9.79
N SER A 11 6.46 -10.44 -9.57
CA SER A 11 7.06 -10.15 -8.27
C SER A 11 8.18 -9.13 -8.42
N TRP A 12 8.27 -8.22 -7.47
CA TRP A 12 9.25 -7.16 -7.40
C TRP A 12 9.87 -7.13 -6.00
N PRO A 13 11.20 -7.26 -5.89
CA PRO A 13 11.89 -7.09 -4.63
C PRO A 13 11.90 -5.61 -4.20
N LEU A 14 11.69 -5.39 -2.91
CA LEU A 14 11.82 -4.10 -2.25
C LEU A 14 12.91 -4.23 -1.18
N ARG A 15 13.91 -3.34 -1.23
CA ARG A 15 14.95 -3.26 -0.20
C ARG A 15 14.57 -2.19 0.82
N LEU A 16 14.41 -2.59 2.08
CA LEU A 16 14.18 -1.64 3.17
C LEU A 16 15.48 -0.90 3.50
N THR A 17 15.39 0.43 3.61
CA THR A 17 16.53 1.33 3.87
C THR A 17 16.15 2.49 4.79
N GLY A 18 17.14 3.29 5.21
CA GLY A 18 16.94 4.49 6.02
C GLY A 18 16.64 4.22 7.49
N ASP A 19 16.29 5.29 8.21
CA ASP A 19 16.14 5.31 9.68
C ASP A 19 14.66 5.46 10.12
N ALA A 20 13.75 4.74 9.45
CA ALA A 20 12.32 4.70 9.77
C ALA A 20 11.97 3.46 10.62
N GLU A 21 12.60 3.33 11.79
CA GLU A 21 12.57 2.09 12.58
C GLU A 21 11.19 1.77 13.17
N ARG A 22 10.46 2.77 13.68
CA ARG A 22 9.10 2.54 14.21
C ARG A 22 8.16 2.09 13.11
N THR A 23 8.16 2.83 12.01
CA THR A 23 7.31 2.55 10.84
C THR A 23 7.66 1.22 10.20
N ARG A 24 8.96 0.89 10.11
CA ARG A 24 9.42 -0.41 9.63
C ARG A 24 8.95 -1.55 10.53
N ARG A 25 9.04 -1.41 11.85
CA ARG A 25 8.56 -2.43 12.78
C ARG A 25 7.05 -2.66 12.62
N ALA A 26 6.26 -1.60 12.52
CA ALA A 26 4.82 -1.70 12.28
C ALA A 26 4.50 -2.40 10.95
N LEU A 27 5.23 -2.05 9.89
CA LEU A 27 5.14 -2.73 8.59
C LEU A 27 5.44 -4.22 8.72
N LEU A 28 6.58 -4.57 9.33
CA LEU A 28 7.03 -5.95 9.41
C LEU A 28 6.07 -6.82 10.21
N SER A 29 5.52 -6.31 11.32
CA SER A 29 4.50 -6.99 12.14
C SER A 29 3.16 -7.19 11.42
N ALA A 30 2.92 -6.47 10.33
CA ALA A 30 1.72 -6.62 9.52
C ALA A 30 1.88 -7.64 8.36
N LEU A 31 3.08 -8.19 8.17
CA LEU A 31 3.34 -9.18 7.11
C LEU A 31 2.97 -10.60 7.57
N PRO A 32 2.55 -11.50 6.65
CA PRO A 32 2.28 -11.25 5.23
C PRO A 32 0.99 -10.44 5.04
N MET A 33 1.00 -9.54 4.06
CA MET A 33 -0.12 -8.63 3.80
C MET A 33 -0.77 -8.95 2.45
N ARG A 34 -2.10 -9.11 2.42
CA ARG A 34 -2.89 -9.05 1.19
C ARG A 34 -3.22 -7.61 0.87
N LEU A 35 -3.04 -7.23 -0.39
CA LEU A 35 -3.12 -5.86 -0.86
C LEU A 35 -4.31 -5.72 -1.81
N GLN A 36 -5.09 -4.66 -1.62
CA GLN A 36 -5.95 -4.12 -2.67
C GLN A 36 -5.21 -2.94 -3.29
N LEU A 37 -4.90 -3.02 -4.58
CA LEU A 37 -4.10 -2.02 -5.27
C LEU A 37 -4.97 -0.91 -5.84
N HIS A 38 -4.48 0.32 -5.71
CA HIS A 38 -5.17 1.52 -6.16
C HIS A 38 -4.28 2.38 -7.05
N THR A 39 -4.93 3.09 -7.98
CA THR A 39 -4.30 4.14 -8.78
C THR A 39 -4.62 5.51 -8.18
N PRO A 40 -3.66 6.44 -8.12
CA PRO A 40 -3.90 7.81 -7.71
C PRO A 40 -4.83 8.54 -8.65
N LYS A 41 -5.51 9.55 -8.10
CA LYS A 41 -6.36 10.49 -8.84
C LYS A 41 -5.69 11.83 -9.10
N ILE A 42 -4.72 12.22 -8.26
CA ILE A 42 -4.12 13.56 -8.25
C ILE A 42 -2.59 13.48 -8.35
N ALA A 43 -1.92 12.88 -7.35
CA ALA A 43 -0.46 12.87 -7.19
C ALA A 43 0.36 12.23 -8.34
N GLY A 44 -0.29 11.43 -9.19
CA GLY A 44 0.28 10.94 -10.44
C GLY A 44 1.02 9.61 -10.34
N SER A 45 2.35 9.65 -10.27
CA SER A 45 3.21 8.54 -10.72
C SER A 45 3.53 7.50 -9.64
N HIS A 46 2.50 6.93 -9.01
CA HIS A 46 2.63 5.84 -8.03
C HIS A 46 1.48 4.83 -8.11
N ILE A 47 1.68 3.68 -7.47
CA ILE A 47 0.62 2.76 -7.05
C ILE A 47 0.57 2.77 -5.52
N TYR A 48 -0.61 2.55 -4.93
CA TYR A 48 -0.74 2.53 -3.48
C TYR A 48 -1.73 1.47 -2.98
N TRP A 49 -1.62 1.17 -1.69
CA TRP A 49 -2.58 0.38 -0.92
C TRP A 49 -2.65 0.90 0.51
N HIS A 50 -3.68 0.53 1.23
CA HIS A 50 -3.87 0.94 2.62
C HIS A 50 -2.90 0.22 3.57
N ALA A 51 -2.29 0.96 4.49
CA ALA A 51 -1.47 0.41 5.55
C ALA A 51 -2.38 -0.04 6.72
N PRO A 52 -2.27 -1.28 7.23
CA PRO A 52 -3.09 -1.75 8.36
C PRO A 52 -2.59 -1.27 9.73
N PHE A 53 -1.65 -0.33 9.76
CA PHE A 53 -1.05 0.29 10.93
C PHE A 53 -1.05 1.81 10.79
N VAL A 54 -0.90 2.50 11.90
CA VAL A 54 -0.81 3.97 11.98
C VAL A 54 0.44 4.32 12.75
N GLU A 55 1.31 5.09 12.11
CA GLU A 55 2.53 5.65 12.69
C GLU A 55 2.64 7.12 12.33
N ASP A 56 3.27 7.90 13.22
CA ASP A 56 3.65 9.29 12.95
C ASP A 56 4.75 9.35 11.89
N ILE A 57 4.96 10.53 11.32
CA ILE A 57 6.07 10.73 10.39
C ILE A 57 7.42 10.44 11.06
N GLU A 58 8.27 9.74 10.32
CA GLU A 58 9.61 9.32 10.72
C GLU A 58 10.56 9.53 9.54
N GLY A 59 11.71 10.18 9.76
CA GLY A 59 12.65 10.49 8.66
C GLY A 59 12.03 11.38 7.57
N ALA A 60 11.31 12.43 8.00
CA ALA A 60 10.51 13.31 7.15
C ALA A 60 11.24 13.66 5.84
N THR A 61 10.67 13.20 4.73
CA THR A 61 11.17 13.48 3.38
C THR A 61 10.09 14.24 2.65
N HIS A 62 10.45 15.36 2.01
CA HIS A 62 9.50 16.07 1.17
C HIS A 62 9.08 15.18 0.00
N VAL A 63 7.77 15.06 -0.27
CA VAL A 63 7.23 14.13 -1.27
C VAL A 63 7.83 14.31 -2.67
N LEU A 64 8.10 15.56 -3.08
CA LEU A 64 8.75 15.87 -4.36
C LEU A 64 10.23 15.44 -4.45
N SER A 65 10.85 15.07 -3.33
CA SER A 65 12.19 14.51 -3.27
C SER A 65 12.21 12.99 -3.41
N ALA A 66 11.05 12.33 -3.39
CA ALA A 66 10.97 10.90 -3.62
C ALA A 66 11.35 10.57 -5.07
N THR A 67 12.38 9.73 -5.23
CA THR A 67 12.82 9.25 -6.55
C THR A 67 11.85 8.19 -7.07
N ALA A 68 11.90 7.91 -8.38
CA ALA A 68 11.23 6.73 -8.93
C ALA A 68 11.74 5.45 -8.23
N GLY A 69 10.85 4.50 -7.98
CA GLY A 69 11.13 3.28 -7.24
C GLY A 69 11.11 3.43 -5.72
N ALA A 70 10.83 4.62 -5.17
CA ALA A 70 10.74 4.79 -3.72
C ALA A 70 9.55 3.99 -3.16
N PHE A 71 9.81 3.27 -2.07
CA PHE A 71 8.77 2.63 -1.27
C PHE A 71 8.51 3.49 -0.03
N ILE A 72 7.30 4.02 0.09
CA ILE A 72 6.99 5.12 1.01
C ILE A 72 5.74 4.81 1.83
N TYR A 73 5.68 5.40 3.02
CA TYR A 73 4.50 5.45 3.88
C TYR A 73 4.01 6.90 3.98
N TRP A 74 2.68 7.05 3.87
CA TRP A 74 1.96 8.31 4.04
C TRP A 74 1.25 8.34 5.39
N PRO A 75 1.79 9.06 6.41
CA PRO A 75 1.19 9.09 7.75
C PRO A 75 -0.25 9.63 7.76
N VAL A 76 -0.48 10.74 7.06
CA VAL A 76 -1.78 11.45 7.08
C VAL A 76 -2.88 10.79 6.24
N ARG A 77 -2.52 9.84 5.37
CA ARG A 77 -3.47 9.09 4.53
C ARG A 77 -3.53 7.61 4.89
N GLN A 78 -2.55 7.11 5.65
CA GLN A 78 -2.40 5.71 6.03
C GLN A 78 -2.24 4.79 4.80
N PHE A 79 -1.40 5.17 3.84
CA PHE A 79 -1.10 4.37 2.64
C PHE A 79 0.37 3.97 2.59
N LEU A 80 0.63 2.88 1.90
CA LEU A 80 1.94 2.49 1.39
C LEU A 80 1.94 2.70 -0.12
N GLU A 81 3.03 3.24 -0.67
CA GLU A 81 3.12 3.55 -2.10
C GLU A 81 4.45 3.08 -2.69
N ILE A 82 4.43 2.74 -3.98
CA ILE A 82 5.63 2.59 -4.81
C ILE A 82 5.54 3.61 -5.94
N THR A 83 6.51 4.52 -5.99
CA THR A 83 6.61 5.52 -7.07
C THR A 83 7.26 4.89 -8.32
N PHE A 84 6.90 5.38 -9.50
CA PHE A 84 7.55 5.00 -10.77
C PHE A 84 8.00 6.21 -11.61
N ALA A 85 7.65 7.42 -11.18
CA ALA A 85 8.23 8.68 -11.65
C ALA A 85 8.05 9.74 -10.54
N PRO A 86 8.60 10.97 -10.69
CA PRO A 86 8.37 12.03 -9.72
C PRO A 86 6.87 12.30 -9.49
N LEU A 87 6.52 12.50 -8.22
CA LEU A 87 5.16 12.90 -7.82
C LEU A 87 4.93 14.37 -8.14
N GLN A 88 3.67 14.75 -8.36
CA GLN A 88 3.30 16.10 -8.76
C GLN A 88 2.39 16.76 -7.73
N ALA A 89 2.52 18.09 -7.63
CA ALA A 89 1.53 18.98 -7.02
C ALA A 89 1.14 18.66 -5.57
N GLU A 90 2.06 18.12 -4.78
CA GLU A 90 1.84 17.86 -3.35
C GLU A 90 2.92 18.53 -2.49
N ASN A 91 2.48 19.30 -1.49
CA ASN A 91 3.33 19.82 -0.42
C ASN A 91 3.03 19.00 0.83
N ALA A 92 3.75 17.90 0.99
CA ALA A 92 3.59 16.96 2.08
C ALA A 92 4.92 16.30 2.43
N GLU A 93 5.00 15.82 3.66
CA GLU A 93 6.12 15.02 4.12
C GLU A 93 5.70 13.55 4.22
N ILE A 94 6.61 12.67 3.84
CA ILE A 94 6.43 11.21 3.82
C ILE A 94 7.54 10.54 4.62
N THR A 95 7.32 9.27 4.94
CA THR A 95 8.37 8.38 5.44
C THR A 95 8.85 7.47 4.32
N VAL A 96 10.13 7.55 3.96
CA VAL A 96 10.74 6.62 3.00
C VAL A 96 11.16 5.35 3.73
N LEU A 97 10.62 4.22 3.31
CA LEU A 97 10.88 2.91 3.92
C LEU A 97 11.96 2.12 3.19
N GLY A 98 12.15 2.40 1.90
CA GLY A 98 12.98 1.59 1.04
C GLY A 98 12.91 2.00 -0.42
N HIS A 99 13.38 1.11 -1.28
CA HIS A 99 13.33 1.25 -2.73
C HIS A 99 13.07 -0.09 -3.41
N LEU A 100 12.53 0.00 -4.62
CA LEU A 100 12.41 -1.08 -5.58
C LEU A 100 13.81 -1.53 -6.02
N ASP A 101 14.12 -2.81 -5.86
CA ASP A 101 15.37 -3.42 -6.34
C ASP A 101 15.13 -4.10 -7.71
N ALA A 102 14.44 -3.38 -8.60
CA ALA A 102 14.06 -3.81 -9.94
C ALA A 102 13.78 -2.59 -10.83
N PRO A 103 13.73 -2.76 -12.17
CA PRO A 103 13.36 -1.68 -13.08
C PRO A 103 11.94 -1.15 -12.80
N VAL A 104 11.80 0.18 -12.74
CA VAL A 104 10.54 0.87 -12.40
C VAL A 104 9.47 0.73 -13.48
N GLU A 105 9.85 0.39 -14.69
CA GLU A 105 8.97 0.19 -15.84
C GLU A 105 7.93 -0.90 -15.56
N GLY A 106 8.31 -1.95 -14.82
CA GLY A 106 7.36 -2.99 -14.41
C GLY A 106 6.25 -2.47 -13.49
N ILE A 107 6.57 -1.51 -12.62
CA ILE A 107 5.57 -0.83 -11.78
C ILE A 107 4.74 0.14 -12.62
N ALA A 108 5.33 0.85 -13.58
CA ALA A 108 4.60 1.74 -14.49
C ALA A 108 3.58 0.96 -15.36
N GLU A 109 3.94 -0.23 -15.84
CA GLU A 109 3.04 -1.14 -16.56
C GLU A 109 1.86 -1.58 -15.68
N LEU A 110 2.14 -1.98 -14.43
CA LEU A 110 1.10 -2.32 -13.45
C LEU A 110 0.19 -1.12 -13.17
N ALA A 111 0.74 0.08 -13.02
CA ALA A 111 -0.02 1.31 -12.83
C ALA A 111 -0.93 1.61 -14.03
N ALA A 112 -0.45 1.39 -15.26
CA ALA A 112 -1.26 1.54 -16.47
C ALA A 112 -2.43 0.54 -16.50
N ALA A 113 -2.21 -0.71 -16.05
CA ALA A 113 -3.26 -1.71 -15.91
C ALA A 113 -4.29 -1.29 -14.84
N LEU A 114 -3.83 -0.87 -13.66
CA LEU A 114 -4.68 -0.36 -12.57
C LEU A 114 -5.56 0.80 -13.05
N LYS A 115 -4.99 1.75 -13.79
CA LYS A 115 -5.74 2.89 -14.33
C LYS A 115 -6.80 2.47 -15.34
N ARG A 116 -6.48 1.52 -16.22
CA ARG A 116 -7.42 1.02 -17.25
C ARG A 116 -8.59 0.26 -16.65
N ASP A 117 -8.31 -0.53 -15.62
CA ASP A 117 -9.26 -1.44 -14.99
C ASP A 117 -9.94 -0.84 -13.76
N GLN A 118 -9.62 0.41 -13.41
CA GLN A 118 -10.20 1.08 -12.27
C GLN A 118 -11.73 1.14 -12.37
N GLY A 119 -12.41 0.66 -11.32
CA GLY A 119 -13.86 0.57 -11.27
C GLY A 119 -14.46 -0.58 -12.08
N ARG A 120 -13.64 -1.40 -12.76
CA ARG A 120 -14.08 -2.60 -13.51
C ARG A 120 -13.75 -3.89 -12.78
N ARG A 121 -12.57 -3.97 -12.16
CA ARG A 121 -12.15 -5.08 -11.29
C ARG A 121 -11.25 -4.58 -10.17
N VAL A 122 -11.17 -5.39 -9.12
CA VAL A 122 -10.19 -5.22 -8.06
C VAL A 122 -8.89 -5.91 -8.49
N LEU A 123 -7.77 -5.19 -8.40
CA LEU A 123 -6.44 -5.77 -8.57
C LEU A 123 -5.86 -6.03 -7.18
N GLU A 124 -5.46 -7.27 -6.95
CA GLU A 124 -4.89 -7.70 -5.69
C GLU A 124 -3.38 -7.88 -5.80
N GLY A 125 -2.71 -7.82 -4.65
CA GLY A 125 -1.31 -8.16 -4.52
C GLY A 125 -1.00 -8.77 -3.16
N THR A 126 0.27 -9.07 -2.94
CA THR A 126 0.81 -9.49 -1.65
C THR A 126 2.10 -8.77 -1.35
N LEU A 127 2.35 -8.54 -0.07
CA LEU A 127 3.65 -8.10 0.44
C LEU A 127 4.11 -9.11 1.49
N VAL A 128 5.28 -9.68 1.30
CA VAL A 128 5.85 -10.71 2.19
C VAL A 128 7.32 -10.42 2.48
N ARG A 129 7.86 -10.98 3.57
CA ARG A 129 9.31 -10.98 3.78
C ARG A 129 9.96 -11.94 2.80
N SER A 130 11.13 -11.58 2.26
CA SER A 130 11.87 -12.45 1.33
C SER A 130 12.37 -13.73 2.00
N ASP A 131 12.60 -13.71 3.31
CA ASP A 131 13.04 -14.86 4.12
C ASP A 131 11.89 -15.80 4.54
N GLY A 132 10.65 -15.49 4.15
CA GLY A 132 9.47 -16.28 4.55
C GLY A 132 9.15 -16.23 6.04
N GLY A 133 9.76 -15.32 6.80
CA GLY A 133 9.51 -15.17 8.24
C GLY A 133 8.04 -14.85 8.52
N VAL A 134 7.46 -15.57 9.48
CA VAL A 134 6.11 -15.29 10.01
C VAL A 134 6.21 -14.14 11.01
N SER A 135 5.28 -13.20 10.98
CA SER A 135 5.21 -12.11 11.98
C SER A 135 5.14 -12.67 13.40
N GLU A 136 5.82 -11.98 14.33
CA GLU A 136 5.60 -12.20 15.75
C GLU A 136 4.16 -11.85 16.12
N PRO A 137 3.54 -12.62 17.03
CA PRO A 137 2.17 -12.36 17.45
C PRO A 137 2.04 -10.95 18.02
N SER A 138 1.13 -10.17 17.45
CA SER A 138 0.84 -8.83 17.95
C SER A 138 0.30 -8.91 19.40
N PRO A 139 0.63 -7.93 20.26
CA PRO A 139 0.06 -7.87 21.59
C PRO A 139 -1.48 -7.79 21.53
N PRO A 140 -2.18 -8.31 22.55
CA PRO A 140 -3.64 -8.27 22.59
C PRO A 140 -4.12 -6.83 22.52
N SER A 141 -5.02 -6.57 21.56
CA SER A 141 -5.61 -5.24 21.40
C SER A 141 -6.54 -4.93 22.58
N SER A 142 -6.47 -3.70 23.07
CA SER A 142 -7.42 -3.15 24.05
C SER A 142 -8.81 -2.86 23.45
N LEU A 143 -8.96 -2.99 22.13
CA LEU A 143 -10.22 -2.74 21.45
C LEU A 143 -11.19 -3.92 21.64
N PRO A 144 -12.51 -3.64 21.66
CA PRO A 144 -13.54 -4.68 21.62
C PRO A 144 -13.33 -5.68 20.47
N GLN A 145 -13.45 -6.97 20.77
CA GLN A 145 -13.16 -8.05 19.81
C GLN A 145 -14.11 -8.05 18.61
N ASP A 146 -15.34 -7.62 18.79
CA ASP A 146 -16.34 -7.45 17.74
C ASP A 146 -15.93 -6.40 16.70
N ILE A 147 -15.37 -5.27 17.13
CA ILE A 147 -14.82 -4.23 16.24
C ILE A 147 -13.63 -4.79 15.43
N ILE A 148 -12.73 -5.52 16.08
CA ILE A 148 -11.57 -6.15 15.43
C ILE A 148 -12.05 -7.17 14.38
N ALA A 149 -13.02 -8.00 14.74
CA ALA A 149 -13.60 -9.00 13.85
C ALA A 149 -14.30 -8.36 12.64
N ALA A 150 -15.13 -7.32 12.87
CA ALA A 150 -15.79 -6.57 11.81
C ALA A 150 -14.77 -5.94 10.85
N ARG A 151 -13.71 -5.30 11.37
CA ARG A 151 -12.64 -4.73 10.55
C ARG A 151 -11.95 -5.79 9.68
N LYS A 152 -11.64 -6.96 10.25
CA LYS A 152 -11.04 -8.08 9.50
C LYS A 152 -11.98 -8.55 8.38
N ALA A 153 -13.28 -8.66 8.64
CA ALA A 153 -14.25 -9.06 7.62
C ALA A 153 -14.34 -8.05 6.46
N LEU A 154 -14.34 -6.74 6.77
CA LEU A 154 -14.33 -5.67 5.76
C LEU A 154 -13.07 -5.69 4.89
N TRP A 155 -11.92 -6.06 5.47
CA TRP A 155 -10.65 -6.17 4.72
C TRP A 155 -10.62 -7.38 3.79
N VAL A 156 -11.32 -8.46 4.14
CA VAL A 156 -11.37 -9.69 3.35
C VAL A 156 -12.35 -9.59 2.18
N SER A 157 -13.44 -8.84 2.33
CA SER A 157 -14.51 -8.80 1.34
C SER A 157 -15.21 -7.43 1.28
N CYS A 158 -15.61 -7.02 0.07
CA CYS A 158 -16.41 -5.83 -0.14
C CYS A 158 -17.75 -5.95 0.62
N PRO A 159 -18.15 -4.94 1.40
CA PRO A 159 -19.44 -4.91 2.06
C PRO A 159 -20.62 -5.06 1.08
N ALA A 160 -21.70 -5.72 1.52
CA ALA A 160 -22.83 -6.04 0.65
C ALA A 160 -23.61 -4.79 0.19
N ASP A 161 -23.70 -3.76 1.02
CA ASP A 161 -24.25 -2.45 0.68
C ASP A 161 -23.41 -1.72 -0.38
N ILE A 162 -22.09 -1.66 -0.23
CA ILE A 162 -21.18 -1.08 -1.24
C ILE A 162 -21.26 -1.88 -2.55
N SER A 163 -21.24 -3.22 -2.46
CA SER A 163 -21.37 -4.09 -3.63
C SER A 163 -22.66 -3.81 -4.40
N ARG A 164 -23.80 -3.65 -3.69
CA ARG A 164 -25.08 -3.29 -4.30
C ARG A 164 -25.06 -1.93 -4.98
N VAL A 165 -24.45 -0.92 -4.35
CA VAL A 165 -24.32 0.42 -4.95
C VAL A 165 -23.47 0.37 -6.22
N THR A 166 -22.34 -0.33 -6.20
CA THR A 166 -21.46 -0.45 -7.38
C THR A 166 -22.02 -1.31 -8.51
N ALA A 167 -22.90 -2.27 -8.19
CA ALA A 167 -23.62 -3.07 -9.17
C ALA A 167 -24.80 -2.30 -9.81
N SER A 168 -25.35 -1.32 -9.08
CA SER A 168 -26.39 -0.43 -9.58
C SER A 168 -25.81 0.45 -10.68
N ARG A 169 -26.24 0.24 -11.94
CA ARG A 169 -25.98 1.16 -13.06
C ARG A 169 -26.83 2.42 -12.98
N ALA A 170 -27.27 2.84 -11.79
CA ALA A 170 -27.85 4.16 -11.58
C ALA A 170 -26.73 5.20 -11.77
N ILE A 171 -26.40 5.46 -13.03
CA ILE A 171 -25.52 6.52 -13.46
C ILE A 171 -26.13 7.81 -12.93
N MET A 172 -25.31 8.63 -12.26
CA MET A 172 -25.67 10.02 -11.96
C MET A 172 -26.18 10.68 -13.24
N HIS A 173 -27.48 10.94 -13.29
CA HIS A 173 -28.09 11.89 -14.22
C HIS A 173 -27.97 13.29 -13.66
#